data_AF-A0A6G6AXA6-F1
#
_entry.id   AF-A0A6G6AXA6-F1
#
_cell.length_a   1.000
_cell.length_b   1.000
_cell.length_c   1.000
_cell.angle_alpha   90.00
_cell.angle_beta   90.00
_cell.angle_gamma   90.00
#
_symmetry.space_group_name_H-M   'P 1'
#
loop_
_entity.id
_entity.type
_entity.pdbx_description
1 polymer ?
#
loop_
_entity_poly.entity_id
_entity_poly.type
_entity_poly.pdbx_seq_one_letter_code
_entity_poly.pdbx_strand_id
1 'polypeptide(L)'
;MRLEEFSEADFQKALQRTIRALSRGKTIPDQPEAILLGGQSGAGKTTIHRIKQKEFQGNIIIIDGDSYRSQHPNYLALQEKYGKDSVDYTKGFAGKMVEYLIDELSTQGYHLLIEGTLRTTEVPRRTAQLLVSKGYQVSLAVIGTKPELSYLSTLIRYEELYAIDPTQARATPKDHHDGIVENLVDNLRELESDKIFDRIQIYQRDRTCIYDSETDDGSAAEVLQNCLFGDWSKVEEEMMKVGRERLQELIEDNILQNNIK
;
A
#
# COMPACT_ATOMS: atom_id res chain seq x y z
N MET A 1 32.26 -0.56 -2.32
CA MET A 1 30.84 -0.22 -2.50
C MET A 1 30.12 -0.70 -1.26
N ARG A 2 29.37 0.17 -0.58
CA ARG A 2 28.55 -0.25 0.58
C ARG A 2 27.44 -1.18 0.10
N LEU A 3 26.87 -1.97 1.01
CA LEU A 3 25.96 -3.06 0.62
C LEU A 3 24.64 -2.53 0.05
N GLU A 4 24.22 -1.35 0.51
CA GLU A 4 23.07 -0.58 0.04
C GLU A 4 23.29 0.18 -1.28
N GLU A 5 24.54 0.28 -1.74
CA GLU A 5 24.85 0.93 -3.00
C GLU A 5 24.62 -0.06 -4.15
N PHE A 6 24.04 0.44 -5.24
CA PHE A 6 23.78 -0.31 -6.47
C PHE A 6 24.25 0.48 -7.68
N SER A 7 24.67 -0.22 -8.74
CA SER A 7 25.08 0.44 -9.98
C SER A 7 23.86 0.91 -10.77
N GLU A 8 24.04 1.93 -11.62
CA GLU A 8 22.98 2.37 -12.53
C GLU A 8 22.61 1.24 -13.52
N ALA A 9 23.57 0.43 -13.95
CA ALA A 9 23.33 -0.70 -14.83
C ALA A 9 22.41 -1.77 -14.20
N ASP A 10 22.63 -2.10 -12.93
CA ASP A 10 21.77 -3.05 -12.20
C ASP A 10 20.37 -2.50 -12.01
N PHE A 11 20.26 -1.21 -11.67
CA PHE A 11 18.97 -0.52 -11.55
C PHE A 11 18.19 -0.55 -12.87
N GLN A 12 18.81 -0.14 -13.98
CA GLN A 12 18.18 -0.14 -15.30
C GLN A 12 17.73 -1.54 -15.73
N LYS A 13 18.53 -2.57 -15.44
CA LYS A 13 18.18 -3.97 -15.73
C LYS A 13 16.95 -4.43 -14.93
N ALA A 14 16.87 -4.07 -13.65
CA ALA A 14 15.70 -4.37 -12.82
C ALA A 14 14.46 -3.60 -13.31
N LEU A 15 14.61 -2.30 -13.61
CA LEU A 15 13.56 -1.43 -14.11
C LEU A 15 12.94 -1.96 -15.42
N GLN A 16 13.76 -2.27 -16.42
CA GLN A 16 13.29 -2.79 -17.71
C GLN A 16 12.54 -4.13 -17.58
N ARG A 17 13.02 -5.01 -16.70
CA ARG A 17 12.33 -6.29 -16.40
C ARG A 17 10.97 -6.04 -15.76
N THR A 18 10.90 -5.11 -14.82
CA THR A 18 9.66 -4.76 -14.12
C THR A 18 8.66 -4.09 -15.04
N ILE A 19 9.07 -3.13 -15.89
CA ILE A 19 8.22 -2.52 -16.92
C ILE A 19 7.62 -3.61 -17.82
N ARG A 20 8.46 -4.51 -18.36
CA ARG A 20 8.00 -5.61 -19.22
C ARG A 20 7.00 -6.53 -18.53
N ALA A 21 7.21 -6.81 -17.23
CA ALA A 21 6.31 -7.66 -16.46
C ALA A 21 4.96 -6.99 -16.21
N LEU A 22 4.98 -5.71 -15.83
CA LEU A 22 3.79 -4.93 -15.48
C LEU A 22 2.92 -4.59 -16.71
N SER A 23 3.54 -4.23 -17.84
CA SER A 23 2.81 -3.87 -19.06
C SER A 23 2.27 -5.07 -19.85
N ARG A 24 2.67 -6.31 -19.49
CA ARG A 24 2.25 -7.51 -20.19
C ARG A 24 0.73 -7.68 -20.12
N GLY A 25 0.10 -7.74 -21.29
CA GLY A 25 -1.35 -7.92 -21.41
C GLY A 25 -2.18 -6.68 -21.03
N LYS A 26 -1.54 -5.51 -20.93
CA LYS A 26 -2.20 -4.22 -20.73
C LYS A 26 -2.33 -3.48 -22.05
N THR A 27 -3.41 -2.74 -22.20
CA THR A 27 -3.68 -1.88 -23.35
C THR A 27 -3.70 -0.42 -22.91
N ILE A 28 -3.28 0.48 -23.80
CA ILE A 28 -3.26 1.92 -23.53
C ILE A 28 -4.67 2.47 -23.84
N PRO A 29 -5.39 3.03 -22.85
CA PRO A 29 -6.68 3.70 -23.05
C PRO A 29 -6.53 5.05 -23.77
N ASP A 30 -7.63 5.56 -24.32
CA ASP A 30 -7.69 6.93 -24.85
C ASP A 30 -7.61 7.99 -23.75
N GLN A 31 -8.19 7.68 -22.57
CA GLN A 31 -8.14 8.52 -21.39
C GLN A 31 -7.59 7.72 -20.21
N PRO A 32 -6.32 7.94 -19.84
CA PRO A 32 -5.71 7.17 -18.77
C PRO A 32 -6.15 7.67 -17.39
N GLU A 33 -6.28 6.72 -16.48
CA GLU A 33 -6.70 6.96 -15.09
C GLU A 33 -5.62 6.50 -14.13
N ALA A 34 -5.39 7.28 -13.07
CA ALA A 34 -4.50 6.91 -11.99
C ALA A 34 -5.22 6.97 -10.65
N ILE A 35 -5.00 5.96 -9.83
CA ILE A 35 -5.60 5.82 -8.51
C ILE A 35 -4.49 5.78 -7.47
N LEU A 36 -4.43 6.79 -6.61
CA LEU A 36 -3.53 6.78 -5.46
C LEU A 36 -4.24 6.08 -4.29
N LEU A 37 -3.53 5.21 -3.58
CA LEU A 37 -4.07 4.56 -2.40
C LEU A 37 -3.70 5.25 -1.09
N GLY A 38 -4.64 5.19 -0.14
CA GLY A 38 -4.45 5.62 1.24
C GLY A 38 -4.96 4.62 2.25
N GLY A 39 -4.46 4.73 3.48
CA GLY A 39 -4.89 3.91 4.62
C GLY A 39 -3.71 3.27 5.35
N GLN A 40 -3.90 3.02 6.65
CA GLN A 40 -2.83 2.53 7.49
C GLN A 40 -2.34 1.12 7.08
N SER A 41 -1.14 0.77 7.54
CA SER A 41 -0.59 -0.58 7.38
C SER A 41 -1.55 -1.60 7.99
N GLY A 42 -1.78 -2.71 7.28
CA GLY A 42 -2.73 -3.74 7.74
C GLY A 42 -4.21 -3.38 7.57
N ALA A 43 -4.59 -2.18 7.13
CA ALA A 43 -6.00 -1.83 6.91
C ALA A 43 -6.69 -2.69 5.83
N GLY A 44 -5.92 -3.24 4.89
CA GLY A 44 -6.44 -4.14 3.85
C GLY A 44 -6.54 -3.49 2.47
N LYS A 45 -5.55 -2.67 2.08
CA LYS A 45 -5.47 -2.02 0.76
C LYS A 45 -5.59 -2.98 -0.43
N THR A 46 -5.20 -4.25 -0.25
CA THR A 46 -5.43 -5.33 -1.22
C THR A 46 -6.91 -5.51 -1.59
N THR A 47 -7.85 -5.12 -0.72
CA THR A 47 -9.28 -5.06 -1.06
C THR A 47 -9.52 -4.09 -2.21
N ILE A 48 -8.93 -2.89 -2.18
CA ILE A 48 -9.02 -1.92 -3.27
C ILE A 48 -8.33 -2.45 -4.53
N HIS A 49 -7.19 -3.15 -4.41
CA HIS A 49 -6.58 -3.83 -5.56
C HIS A 49 -7.55 -4.77 -6.27
N ARG A 50 -8.34 -5.55 -5.52
CA ARG A 50 -9.31 -6.49 -6.08
C ARG A 50 -10.49 -5.77 -6.72
N ILE A 51 -10.99 -4.71 -6.09
CA ILE A 51 -12.08 -3.88 -6.62
C ILE A 51 -11.64 -3.26 -7.94
N LYS A 52 -10.52 -2.54 -7.95
CA LYS A 52 -10.03 -1.81 -9.12
C LYS A 52 -9.51 -2.74 -10.22
N GLN A 53 -8.87 -3.88 -9.91
CA GLN A 53 -8.58 -4.86 -10.95
C GLN A 53 -9.84 -5.41 -11.63
N LYS A 54 -10.94 -5.62 -10.89
CA LYS A 54 -12.20 -6.06 -11.48
C LYS A 54 -12.86 -4.94 -12.31
N GLU A 55 -12.88 -3.73 -11.78
CA GLU A 55 -13.44 -2.52 -12.43
C GLU A 55 -12.76 -2.27 -13.78
N PHE A 56 -11.42 -2.31 -13.81
CA PHE A 56 -10.63 -2.13 -15.02
C PHE A 56 -10.46 -3.41 -15.87
N GLN A 57 -11.16 -4.49 -15.53
CA GLN A 57 -11.09 -5.78 -16.24
C GLN A 57 -9.64 -6.32 -16.38
N GLY A 58 -8.80 -6.05 -15.38
CA GLY A 58 -7.38 -6.40 -15.37
C GLY A 58 -6.49 -5.43 -16.14
N ASN A 59 -7.02 -4.38 -16.77
CA ASN A 59 -6.27 -3.36 -17.50
C ASN A 59 -5.79 -2.20 -16.60
N ILE A 60 -5.19 -2.52 -15.45
CA ILE A 60 -4.59 -1.53 -14.55
C ILE A 60 -3.26 -2.06 -14.01
N ILE A 61 -2.24 -1.21 -13.99
CA ILE A 61 -0.92 -1.57 -13.46
C ILE A 61 -0.85 -1.17 -11.99
N ILE A 62 -0.55 -2.13 -11.11
CA ILE A 62 -0.33 -1.89 -9.69
C ILE A 62 1.16 -1.61 -9.45
N ILE A 63 1.47 -0.44 -8.91
CA ILE A 63 2.81 -0.04 -8.50
C ILE A 63 2.89 -0.15 -6.96
N ASP A 64 3.53 -1.21 -6.48
CA ASP A 64 3.73 -1.49 -5.05
C ASP A 64 5.22 -1.43 -4.69
N GLY A 65 5.61 -0.36 -3.98
CA GLY A 65 6.99 -0.11 -3.61
C GLY A 65 7.63 -1.20 -2.74
N ASP A 66 6.86 -1.88 -1.90
CA ASP A 66 7.40 -2.94 -1.05
C ASP A 66 7.83 -4.17 -1.85
N SER A 67 7.15 -4.43 -2.97
CA SER A 67 7.47 -5.54 -3.89
C SER A 67 8.83 -5.38 -4.59
N TYR A 68 9.32 -4.13 -4.71
CA TYR A 68 10.56 -3.83 -5.42
C TYR A 68 11.81 -3.96 -4.55
N ARG A 69 11.66 -4.04 -3.22
CA ARG A 69 12.80 -4.18 -2.29
C ARG A 69 13.63 -5.43 -2.57
N SER A 70 12.96 -6.54 -2.86
CA SER A 70 13.59 -7.83 -3.19
C SER A 70 14.35 -7.82 -4.52
N GLN A 71 14.14 -6.80 -5.35
CA GLN A 71 14.86 -6.62 -6.62
C GLN A 71 16.19 -5.88 -6.44
N HIS A 72 16.52 -5.41 -5.23
CA HIS A 72 17.83 -4.84 -4.94
C HIS A 72 18.92 -5.88 -5.26
N PRO A 73 20.01 -5.51 -5.98
CA PRO A 73 21.02 -6.48 -6.42
C PRO A 73 21.67 -7.25 -5.26
N ASN A 74 21.86 -6.57 -4.12
CA ASN A 74 22.40 -7.16 -2.90
C ASN A 74 21.32 -7.57 -1.87
N TYR A 75 20.07 -7.80 -2.28
CA TYR A 75 18.94 -8.04 -1.34
C TYR A 75 19.22 -9.18 -0.36
N LEU A 76 19.70 -10.33 -0.83
CA LEU A 76 19.98 -11.48 0.02
C LEU A 76 21.08 -11.18 1.05
N ALA A 77 22.14 -10.47 0.66
CA ALA A 77 23.21 -10.08 1.57
C ALA A 77 22.75 -9.03 2.59
N LEU A 78 21.88 -8.09 2.18
CA LEU A 78 21.25 -7.13 3.10
C LEU A 78 20.36 -7.85 4.12
N GLN A 79 19.61 -8.85 3.68
CA GLN A 79 18.78 -9.67 4.56
C GLN A 79 19.62 -10.52 5.53
N GLU A 80 20.67 -11.17 5.05
CA GLU A 80 21.58 -11.96 5.90
C GLU A 80 22.23 -11.10 6.98
N LYS A 81 22.65 -9.88 6.62
CA LYS A 81 23.38 -8.98 7.53
C LYS A 81 22.48 -8.23 8.51
N TYR A 82 21.31 -7.78 8.07
CA TYR A 82 20.46 -6.86 8.82
C TYR A 82 19.09 -7.45 9.18
N GLY A 83 18.72 -8.61 8.63
CA GLY A 83 17.42 -9.25 8.85
C GLY A 83 16.26 -8.27 8.62
N LYS A 84 15.39 -8.15 9.62
CA LYS A 84 14.24 -7.22 9.61
C LYS A 84 14.61 -5.75 9.34
N ASP A 85 15.82 -5.33 9.68
CA ASP A 85 16.29 -3.95 9.52
C ASP A 85 16.82 -3.68 8.10
N SER A 86 16.88 -4.69 7.23
CA SER A 86 17.24 -4.55 5.80
C SER A 86 16.31 -3.59 5.03
N VAL A 87 15.12 -3.31 5.56
CA VAL A 87 14.16 -2.33 5.03
C VAL A 87 14.78 -0.93 4.93
N ASP A 88 15.60 -0.55 5.90
CA ASP A 88 16.24 0.77 5.92
C ASP A 88 17.31 0.95 4.84
N TYR A 89 17.88 -0.16 4.38
CA TYR A 89 18.91 -0.18 3.34
C TYR A 89 18.31 -0.37 1.94
N THR A 90 17.14 -1.01 1.82
CA THR A 90 16.44 -1.20 0.54
C THR A 90 15.51 -0.05 0.16
N LYS A 91 15.16 0.85 1.09
CA LYS A 91 14.19 1.94 0.85
C LYS A 91 14.59 2.89 -0.28
N GLY A 92 15.88 3.19 -0.42
CA GLY A 92 16.37 4.08 -1.47
C GLY A 92 16.18 3.49 -2.87
N PHE A 93 16.50 2.21 -3.05
CA PHE A 93 16.28 1.50 -4.31
C PHE A 93 14.79 1.37 -4.64
N ALA A 94 13.98 0.95 -3.67
CA ALA A 94 12.54 0.78 -3.87
C ALA A 94 11.84 2.11 -4.20
N GLY A 95 12.20 3.19 -3.51
CA GLY A 95 11.70 4.53 -3.81
C GLY A 95 12.07 4.99 -5.23
N LYS A 96 13.35 4.85 -5.61
CA LYS A 96 13.79 5.16 -6.99
C LYS A 96 13.04 4.31 -8.04
N MET A 97 12.79 3.04 -7.75
CA MET A 97 12.02 2.16 -8.65
C MET A 97 10.58 2.67 -8.84
N VAL A 98 9.89 3.02 -7.75
CA VAL A 98 8.52 3.57 -7.81
C VAL A 98 8.47 4.85 -8.63
N GLU A 99 9.38 5.80 -8.39
CA GLU A 99 9.42 7.08 -9.11
C GLU A 99 9.59 6.87 -10.63
N TYR A 100 10.55 6.03 -11.03
CA TYR A 100 10.80 5.74 -12.45
C TYR A 100 9.66 4.95 -13.10
N LEU A 101 9.04 4.01 -12.38
CA LEU A 101 7.89 3.26 -12.90
C LEU A 101 6.67 4.16 -13.09
N ILE A 102 6.38 5.05 -12.14
CA ILE A 102 5.31 6.04 -12.29
C ILE A 102 5.60 6.89 -13.52
N ASP A 103 6.81 7.44 -13.65
CA ASP A 103 7.15 8.33 -14.75
C ASP A 103 7.06 7.64 -16.13
N GLU A 104 7.69 6.47 -16.28
CA GLU A 104 7.73 5.75 -17.55
C GLU A 104 6.36 5.21 -17.96
N LEU A 105 5.64 4.55 -17.05
CA LEU A 105 4.34 3.96 -17.36
C LEU A 105 3.25 5.01 -17.55
N SER A 106 3.35 6.16 -16.87
CA SER A 106 2.46 7.29 -17.12
C SER A 106 2.73 7.98 -18.44
N THR A 107 3.99 8.06 -18.86
CA THR A 107 4.35 8.61 -20.19
C THR A 107 3.81 7.74 -21.32
N GLN A 108 3.75 6.42 -21.11
CA GLN A 108 3.15 5.49 -22.06
C GLN A 108 1.61 5.49 -22.04
N GLY A 109 0.97 6.07 -21.01
CA GLY A 109 -0.47 6.22 -20.93
C GLY A 109 -1.21 5.02 -20.33
N TYR A 110 -0.57 4.15 -19.54
CA TYR A 110 -1.29 3.05 -18.88
C TYR A 110 -2.17 3.52 -17.71
N HIS A 111 -3.27 2.82 -17.41
CA HIS A 111 -3.94 3.00 -16.12
C HIS A 111 -3.04 2.56 -14.97
N LEU A 112 -2.98 3.36 -13.91
CA LEU A 112 -2.10 3.13 -12.76
C LEU A 112 -2.89 3.04 -11.46
N LEU A 113 -2.52 2.10 -10.60
CA LEU A 113 -2.88 2.10 -9.20
C LEU A 113 -1.58 2.15 -8.40
N ILE A 114 -1.40 3.21 -7.62
CA ILE A 114 -0.16 3.53 -6.92
C ILE A 114 -0.37 3.34 -5.43
N GLU A 115 0.31 2.34 -4.86
CA GLU A 115 0.22 2.04 -3.43
C GLU A 115 0.81 3.16 -2.58
N GLY A 116 0.16 3.43 -1.46
CA GLY A 116 0.48 4.52 -0.56
C GLY A 116 -0.19 4.36 0.79
N THR A 117 0.32 5.09 1.79
CA THR A 117 -0.24 5.12 3.14
C THR A 117 -0.88 6.45 3.50
N LEU A 118 -0.69 7.49 2.67
CA LEU A 118 -1.04 8.89 2.99
C LEU A 118 -0.47 9.35 4.34
N ARG A 119 0.75 8.93 4.68
CA ARG A 119 1.46 9.41 5.90
C ARG A 119 1.72 10.92 5.87
N THR A 120 1.81 11.49 4.67
CA THR A 120 2.15 12.89 4.38
C THR A 120 1.31 13.35 3.18
N THR A 121 1.12 14.66 3.01
CA THR A 121 0.37 15.19 1.86
C THR A 121 1.27 15.51 0.66
N GLU A 122 2.57 15.75 0.87
CA GLU A 122 3.48 16.22 -0.18
C GLU A 122 3.71 15.18 -1.28
N VAL A 123 3.91 13.91 -0.91
CA VAL A 123 4.11 12.81 -1.86
C VAL A 123 2.88 12.59 -2.75
N PRO A 124 1.66 12.35 -2.22
CA PRO A 124 0.48 12.18 -3.06
C PRO A 124 0.17 13.42 -3.88
N ARG A 125 0.35 14.64 -3.33
CA ARG A 125 0.18 15.90 -4.06
C ARG A 125 1.10 16.00 -5.27
N ARG A 126 2.41 15.76 -5.08
CA ARG A 126 3.39 15.81 -6.16
C ARG A 126 3.12 14.76 -7.23
N THR A 127 2.77 13.53 -6.82
CA THR A 127 2.44 12.44 -7.74
C THR A 127 1.17 12.76 -8.54
N ALA A 128 0.12 13.26 -7.89
CA ALA A 128 -1.11 13.65 -8.56
C ALA A 128 -0.88 14.79 -9.56
N GLN A 129 -0.15 15.83 -9.17
CA GLN A 129 0.21 16.94 -10.08
C GLN A 129 1.02 16.48 -11.30
N LEU A 130 1.97 15.55 -11.10
CA LEU A 130 2.72 14.94 -12.20
C LEU A 130 1.76 14.23 -13.18
N LEU A 131 0.84 13.42 -12.67
CA LEU A 131 -0.09 12.65 -13.50
C LEU A 131 -1.10 13.56 -14.22
N VAL A 132 -1.65 14.56 -13.53
CA VAL A 132 -2.53 15.58 -14.14
C VAL A 132 -1.79 16.31 -15.26
N SER A 133 -0.51 16.66 -15.09
CA SER A 133 0.30 17.29 -16.15
C SER A 133 0.50 16.41 -17.39
N LYS A 134 0.30 15.09 -17.26
CA LYS A 134 0.33 14.10 -18.34
C LYS A 134 -1.07 13.75 -18.87
N GLY A 135 -2.11 14.48 -18.45
CA GLY A 135 -3.48 14.31 -18.95
C GLY A 135 -4.26 13.17 -18.30
N TYR A 136 -3.81 12.66 -17.14
CA TYR A 136 -4.54 11.64 -16.39
C TYR A 136 -5.74 12.23 -15.65
N GLN A 137 -6.82 11.46 -15.57
CA GLN A 137 -7.75 11.60 -14.45
C GLN A 137 -7.14 10.94 -13.22
N VAL A 138 -7.11 11.66 -12.10
CA VAL A 138 -6.43 11.21 -10.87
C VAL A 138 -7.43 11.12 -9.75
N SER A 139 -7.58 9.93 -9.18
CA SER A 139 -8.46 9.65 -8.04
C SER A 139 -7.68 9.21 -6.81
N LEU A 140 -8.31 9.35 -5.65
CA LEU A 140 -7.81 8.86 -4.38
C LEU A 140 -8.75 7.79 -3.83
N ALA A 141 -8.24 6.60 -3.54
CA ALA A 141 -9.01 5.53 -2.91
C ALA A 141 -8.41 5.18 -1.55
N VAL A 142 -9.19 5.34 -0.48
CA VAL A 142 -8.76 5.14 0.90
C VAL A 142 -9.47 3.92 1.48
N ILE A 143 -8.75 3.10 2.24
CA ILE A 143 -9.36 2.03 3.04
C ILE A 143 -9.59 2.52 4.48
N GLY A 144 -10.85 2.53 4.92
CA GLY A 144 -11.25 2.86 6.29
C GLY A 144 -11.37 1.58 7.14
N THR A 145 -10.64 1.48 8.24
CA THR A 145 -10.67 0.32 9.15
C THR A 145 -10.24 0.73 10.55
N LYS A 146 -10.89 0.21 11.60
CA LYS A 146 -10.51 0.46 12.99
C LYS A 146 -8.99 0.26 13.21
N PRO A 147 -8.29 1.21 13.86
CA PRO A 147 -6.85 1.11 14.15
C PRO A 147 -6.44 -0.21 14.81
N GLU A 148 -7.27 -0.74 15.69
CA GLU A 148 -7.02 -2.00 16.41
C GLU A 148 -7.07 -3.20 15.45
N LEU A 149 -8.04 -3.22 14.53
CA LEU A 149 -8.18 -4.27 13.52
C LEU A 149 -7.05 -4.22 12.50
N SER A 150 -6.63 -3.03 12.07
CA SER A 150 -5.50 -2.89 11.15
C SER A 150 -4.20 -3.33 11.81
N TYR A 151 -3.95 -2.93 13.06
CA TYR A 151 -2.77 -3.34 13.80
C TYR A 151 -2.72 -4.84 14.03
N LEU A 152 -3.84 -5.45 14.46
CA LEU A 152 -3.96 -6.90 14.59
C LEU A 152 -3.61 -7.64 13.29
N SER A 153 -4.09 -7.14 12.15
CA SER A 153 -3.72 -7.70 10.84
C SER A 153 -2.24 -7.57 10.52
N THR A 154 -1.54 -6.53 11.01
CA THR A 154 -0.08 -6.46 10.84
C THR A 154 0.66 -7.53 11.65
N LEU A 155 0.16 -7.87 12.84
CA LEU A 155 0.72 -8.93 13.67
C LEU A 155 0.51 -10.31 13.05
N ILE A 156 -0.72 -10.60 12.62
CA ILE A 156 -1.05 -11.86 11.93
C ILE A 156 -0.16 -12.03 10.69
N ARG A 157 -0.05 -11.00 9.85
CA ARG A 157 0.79 -11.04 8.64
C ARG A 157 2.25 -11.31 8.96
N TYR A 158 2.76 -10.79 10.08
CA TYR A 158 4.13 -11.05 10.51
C TYR A 158 4.30 -12.53 10.87
N GLU A 159 3.44 -13.08 11.72
CA GLU A 159 3.53 -14.48 12.16
C GLU A 159 3.33 -15.47 11.00
N GLU A 160 2.42 -15.18 10.07
CA GLU A 160 2.22 -15.98 8.85
C GLU A 160 3.48 -16.02 7.97
N LEU A 161 4.13 -14.87 7.77
CA LEU A 161 5.38 -14.81 7.01
C LEU A 161 6.54 -15.47 7.76
N TYR A 162 6.58 -15.34 9.09
CA TYR A 162 7.60 -15.96 9.93
C TYR A 162 7.55 -17.48 9.87
N ALA A 163 6.33 -18.05 9.87
CA ALA A 163 6.13 -19.49 9.72
C ALA A 163 6.64 -20.04 8.37
N ILE A 164 6.59 -19.23 7.31
CA ILE A 164 7.05 -19.61 5.95
C ILE A 164 8.56 -19.42 5.81
N ASP A 165 9.05 -18.22 6.11
CA ASP A 165 10.45 -17.83 6.02
C ASP A 165 10.75 -16.70 7.02
N PRO A 166 11.39 -17.02 8.17
CA PRO A 166 11.75 -16.03 9.18
C PRO A 166 12.59 -14.86 8.64
N THR A 167 13.35 -15.06 7.55
CA THR A 167 14.19 -14.02 6.96
C THR A 167 13.39 -13.00 6.15
N GLN A 168 12.17 -13.35 5.74
CA GLN A 168 11.28 -12.45 5.00
C GLN A 168 10.22 -11.78 5.88
N ALA A 169 10.01 -12.29 7.09
CA ALA A 169 9.07 -11.72 8.05
C ALA A 169 9.54 -10.35 8.54
N ARG A 170 8.67 -9.35 8.40
CA ARG A 170 8.95 -7.96 8.79
C ARG A 170 7.82 -7.44 9.65
N ALA A 171 8.12 -7.16 10.91
CA ALA A 171 7.17 -6.55 11.81
C ALA A 171 6.89 -5.11 11.34
N THR A 172 5.64 -4.66 11.51
CA THR A 172 5.30 -3.25 11.37
C THR A 172 5.44 -2.62 12.75
N PRO A 173 6.40 -1.72 13.00
CA PRO A 173 6.51 -1.07 14.30
C PRO A 173 5.21 -0.34 14.64
N LYS A 174 4.72 -0.46 15.87
CA LYS A 174 3.46 0.13 16.29
C LYS A 174 3.47 1.65 16.10
N ASP A 175 4.56 2.33 16.45
CA ASP A 175 4.70 3.79 16.26
C ASP A 175 4.57 4.21 14.79
N HIS A 176 5.03 3.37 13.85
CA HIS A 176 4.85 3.63 12.42
C HIS A 176 3.40 3.49 11.97
N HIS A 177 2.69 2.49 12.51
CA HIS A 177 1.26 2.31 12.25
C HIS A 177 0.44 3.46 12.84
N ASP A 178 0.64 3.75 14.13
CA ASP A 178 -0.10 4.76 14.88
C ASP A 178 0.16 6.16 14.33
N GLY A 179 1.40 6.47 13.96
CA GLY A 179 1.72 7.74 13.30
C GLY A 179 1.05 7.91 11.93
N ILE A 180 0.61 6.84 11.25
CA ILE A 180 -0.26 6.98 10.06
C ILE A 180 -1.68 7.27 10.52
N VAL A 181 -2.23 6.50 11.47
CA VAL A 181 -3.59 6.67 11.99
C VAL A 181 -3.83 8.09 12.51
N GLU A 182 -2.89 8.63 13.27
CA GLU A 182 -2.97 9.99 13.84
C GLU A 182 -3.09 11.08 12.77
N ASN A 183 -2.43 10.93 11.63
CA ASN A 183 -2.36 11.96 10.59
C ASN A 183 -3.30 11.68 9.40
N LEU A 184 -3.85 10.47 9.26
CA LEU A 184 -4.55 10.06 8.05
C LEU A 184 -5.78 10.92 7.73
N VAL A 185 -6.58 11.26 8.76
CA VAL A 185 -7.78 12.09 8.59
C VAL A 185 -7.41 13.51 8.20
N ASP A 186 -6.44 14.11 8.89
CA ASP A 186 -6.02 15.49 8.63
C ASP A 186 -5.37 15.61 7.25
N ASN A 187 -4.53 14.63 6.86
CA ASN A 187 -3.95 14.55 5.53
C ASN A 187 -5.03 14.38 4.45
N LEU A 188 -6.04 13.55 4.68
CA LEU A 188 -7.16 13.41 3.74
C LEU A 188 -7.94 14.73 3.62
N ARG A 189 -8.19 15.43 4.73
CA ARG A 189 -8.89 16.72 4.72
C ARG A 189 -8.13 17.79 3.93
N GLU A 190 -6.81 17.84 4.10
CA GLU A 190 -5.94 18.74 3.35
C GLU A 190 -5.97 18.42 1.85
N LEU A 191 -5.82 17.14 1.48
CA LEU A 191 -5.86 16.70 0.08
C LEU A 191 -7.24 16.88 -0.58
N GLU A 192 -8.31 16.70 0.18
CA GLU A 192 -9.69 17.02 -0.25
C GLU A 192 -9.84 18.53 -0.51
N SER A 193 -9.28 19.37 0.37
CA SER A 193 -9.32 20.83 0.24
C SER A 193 -8.50 21.34 -0.95
N ASP A 194 -7.42 20.65 -1.30
CA ASP A 194 -6.58 20.98 -2.46
C ASP A 194 -7.31 20.80 -3.80
N LYS A 195 -8.39 19.99 -3.83
CA LYS A 195 -9.19 19.69 -5.04
C LYS A 195 -8.34 19.22 -6.24
N ILE A 196 -7.27 18.47 -5.95
CA ILE A 196 -6.38 17.91 -6.97
C ILE A 196 -6.94 16.60 -7.54
N PHE A 197 -7.69 15.86 -6.74
CA PHE A 197 -8.29 14.59 -7.15
C PHE A 197 -9.66 14.82 -7.78
N ASP A 198 -9.89 14.19 -8.93
CA ASP A 198 -11.19 14.20 -9.63
C ASP A 198 -12.26 13.44 -8.82
N ARG A 199 -11.83 12.44 -8.05
CA ARG A 199 -12.71 11.58 -7.25
C ARG A 199 -11.99 11.06 -6.01
N ILE A 200 -12.68 11.06 -4.88
CA ILE A 200 -12.24 10.46 -3.62
C ILE A 200 -13.23 9.36 -3.23
N GLN A 201 -12.73 8.14 -3.01
CA GLN A 201 -13.54 7.00 -2.59
C GLN A 201 -13.01 6.43 -1.28
N ILE A 202 -13.91 6.01 -0.38
CA ILE A 202 -13.55 5.31 0.84
C ILE A 202 -14.20 3.92 0.83
N TYR A 203 -13.36 2.90 1.00
CA TYR A 203 -13.77 1.51 1.03
C TYR A 203 -13.58 0.89 2.40
N GLN A 204 -14.39 -0.13 2.70
CA GLN A 204 -14.21 -1.04 3.84
C GLN A 204 -13.74 -2.42 3.37
N ARG A 205 -13.30 -3.25 4.33
CA ARG A 205 -12.70 -4.58 4.06
C ARG A 205 -13.65 -5.55 3.36
N ASP A 206 -14.96 -5.39 3.52
CA ASP A 206 -16.02 -6.17 2.87
C ASP A 206 -16.25 -5.80 1.40
N ARG A 207 -15.54 -4.77 0.90
CA ARG A 207 -15.62 -4.14 -0.43
C ARG A 207 -16.74 -3.10 -0.57
N THR A 208 -17.41 -2.73 0.51
CA THR A 208 -18.40 -1.66 0.49
C THR A 208 -17.70 -0.33 0.25
N CYS A 209 -18.21 0.45 -0.72
CA CYS A 209 -17.85 1.86 -0.89
C CYS A 209 -18.77 2.67 0.01
N ILE A 210 -18.22 3.28 1.05
CA ILE A 210 -18.97 4.00 2.07
C ILE A 210 -18.98 5.52 1.86
N TYR A 211 -18.15 5.98 0.92
CA TYR A 211 -18.14 7.36 0.45
C TYR A 211 -17.58 7.40 -0.96
N ASP A 212 -18.21 8.21 -1.80
CA ASP A 212 -17.78 8.52 -3.15
C ASP A 212 -18.08 9.99 -3.47
N SER A 213 -17.05 10.82 -3.63
CA SER A 213 -17.21 12.26 -3.84
C SER A 213 -17.95 12.63 -5.13
N GLU A 214 -18.16 11.69 -6.05
CA GLU A 214 -18.96 11.91 -7.26
C GLU A 214 -20.47 11.89 -6.95
N THR A 215 -20.90 11.09 -5.98
CA THR A 215 -22.33 10.84 -5.70
C THR A 215 -22.79 11.28 -4.33
N ASP A 216 -21.87 11.37 -3.37
CA ASP A 216 -22.15 11.68 -1.99
C ASP A 216 -21.78 13.14 -1.67
N ASP A 217 -22.64 13.79 -0.88
CA ASP A 217 -22.35 15.09 -0.30
C ASP A 217 -21.55 14.95 1.02
N GLY A 218 -20.82 16.00 1.39
CA GLY A 218 -20.06 16.06 2.64
C GLY A 218 -18.58 15.73 2.49
N SER A 219 -17.86 15.65 3.62
CA SER A 219 -16.41 15.49 3.63
C SER A 219 -15.99 14.03 3.74
N ALA A 220 -15.11 13.61 2.85
CA ALA A 220 -14.43 12.32 2.91
C ALA A 220 -13.68 12.15 4.24
N ALA A 221 -13.05 13.22 4.74
CA ALA A 221 -12.34 13.19 6.01
C ALA A 221 -13.26 12.93 7.21
N GLU A 222 -14.48 13.47 7.21
CA GLU A 222 -15.47 13.20 8.25
C GLU A 222 -15.96 11.74 8.22
N VAL A 223 -16.22 11.19 7.03
CA VAL A 223 -16.58 9.78 6.88
C VAL A 223 -15.44 8.87 7.36
N LEU A 224 -14.20 9.21 7.00
CA LEU A 224 -13.02 8.45 7.46
C LEU A 224 -12.85 8.54 8.98
N GLN A 225 -13.00 9.72 9.57
CA GLN A 225 -12.95 9.93 11.03
C GLN A 225 -13.95 9.00 11.74
N ASN A 226 -15.19 8.96 11.27
CA ASN A 226 -16.23 8.10 11.83
C ASN A 226 -15.91 6.61 11.65
N CYS A 227 -15.30 6.22 10.53
CA CYS A 227 -14.86 4.84 10.34
C CYS A 227 -13.76 4.43 11.31
N LEU A 228 -12.74 5.27 11.48
CA LEU A 228 -11.61 4.97 12.36
C LEU A 228 -11.98 5.02 13.84
N PHE A 229 -12.80 6.00 14.24
CA PHE A 229 -12.98 6.36 15.67
C PHE A 229 -14.43 6.38 16.15
N GLY A 230 -15.41 6.13 15.28
CA GLY A 230 -16.81 5.95 15.68
C GLY A 230 -17.08 4.59 16.33
N ASP A 231 -18.35 4.28 16.51
CA ASP A 231 -18.78 3.02 17.12
C ASP A 231 -18.32 1.80 16.32
N TRP A 232 -18.18 0.68 17.03
CA TRP A 232 -17.89 -0.62 16.42
C TRP A 232 -19.18 -1.27 15.93
N SER A 233 -19.13 -1.81 14.72
CA SER A 233 -20.16 -2.69 14.22
C SER A 233 -19.96 -4.12 14.75
N LYS A 234 -21.04 -4.91 14.78
CA LYS A 234 -20.96 -6.34 15.13
C LYS A 234 -19.99 -7.13 14.24
N VAL A 235 -19.84 -6.71 12.98
CA VAL A 235 -18.90 -7.33 12.03
C VAL A 235 -17.47 -7.05 12.47
N GLU A 236 -17.14 -5.80 12.83
CA GLU A 236 -15.81 -5.44 13.34
C GLU A 236 -15.47 -6.14 14.65
N GLU A 237 -16.44 -6.26 15.57
CA GLU A 237 -16.27 -6.99 16.84
C GLU A 237 -15.94 -8.46 16.59
N GLU A 238 -16.68 -9.13 15.71
CA GLU A 238 -16.42 -10.54 15.36
C GLU A 238 -15.09 -10.70 14.63
N MET A 239 -14.74 -9.78 13.72
CA MET A 239 -13.43 -9.77 13.06
C MET A 239 -12.28 -9.63 14.07
N MET A 240 -12.46 -8.83 15.12
CA MET A 240 -11.46 -8.67 16.17
C MET A 240 -11.29 -9.95 16.98
N LYS A 241 -12.41 -10.61 17.31
CA LYS A 241 -12.40 -11.90 18.02
C LYS A 241 -11.67 -12.97 17.20
N VAL A 242 -12.10 -13.21 15.97
CA VAL A 242 -11.50 -14.20 15.06
C VAL A 242 -10.02 -13.89 14.81
N GLY A 243 -9.67 -12.61 14.63
CA GLY A 243 -8.27 -12.22 14.43
C GLY A 243 -7.39 -12.49 15.66
N ARG A 244 -7.91 -12.30 16.89
CA ARG A 244 -7.17 -12.59 18.12
C ARG A 244 -6.94 -14.09 18.30
N GLU A 245 -7.99 -14.89 18.07
CA GLU A 245 -7.91 -16.35 18.08
C GLU A 245 -6.85 -16.82 17.06
N ARG A 246 -6.89 -16.31 15.83
CA ARG A 246 -5.92 -16.64 14.79
C ARG A 246 -4.48 -16.25 15.14
N LEU A 247 -4.29 -15.06 15.73
CA LEU A 247 -2.94 -14.63 16.15
C LEU A 247 -2.40 -15.55 17.26
N GLN A 248 -3.26 -15.95 18.20
CA GLN A 248 -2.87 -16.86 19.27
C GLN A 248 -2.45 -18.23 18.71
N GLU A 249 -3.24 -18.82 17.81
CA GLU A 249 -2.90 -20.08 17.13
C GLU A 249 -1.52 -19.99 16.45
N LEU A 250 -1.26 -18.92 15.70
CA LEU A 250 0.00 -18.73 14.98
C LEU A 250 1.20 -18.62 15.92
N ILE A 251 1.06 -17.90 17.04
CA ILE A 251 2.12 -17.76 18.04
C ILE A 251 2.41 -19.13 18.69
N GLU A 252 1.36 -19.87 19.06
CA GLU A 252 1.50 -21.21 19.65
C GLU A 252 2.20 -22.17 18.67
N ASP A 253 1.78 -22.19 17.41
CA ASP A 253 2.40 -23.01 16.36
C ASP A 253 3.88 -22.64 16.13
N ASN A 254 4.20 -21.34 16.05
CA ASN A 254 5.57 -20.86 15.85
C ASN A 254 6.47 -21.17 17.06
N ILE A 255 5.97 -21.07 18.29
CA ILE A 255 6.70 -21.48 19.51
C ILE A 255 6.98 -22.99 19.47
N LEU A 256 5.99 -23.82 19.14
CA LEU A 256 6.14 -25.27 19.05
C LEU A 256 7.17 -25.66 17.99
N GLN A 257 7.15 -25.05 16.81
CA GLN A 257 8.12 -25.32 15.75
C GLN A 257 9.55 -24.90 16.12
N ASN A 258 9.72 -23.80 16.85
CA ASN A 258 11.03 -23.36 17.33
C ASN A 258 11.61 -24.28 18.43
N ASN A 259 10.76 -24.96 19.20
CA ASN A 259 11.21 -25.91 20.22
C ASN A 259 11.63 -27.29 19.65
N ILE A 260 11.32 -27.57 18.39
CA ILE A 260 11.60 -28.86 17.72
C ILE A 260 12.87 -28.78 16.83
N LYS A 261 13.34 -27.56 16.50
CA LYS A 261 14.58 -27.32 15.74
C LYS A 261 15.79 -27.11 16.63
#